data_AF-A0A2V6XP46-F1
#
_entry.id   AF-A0A2V6XP46-F1
#
_cell.length_a   1.000
_cell.length_b   1.000
_cell.length_c   1.000
_cell.angle_alpha   90.00
_cell.angle_beta   90.00
_cell.angle_gamma   90.00
#
_symmetry.space_group_name_H-M   'P 1'
#
loop_
_entity.id
_entity.type
_entity.pdbx_description
1 polymer ?
#
loop_
_entity_poly.entity_id
_entity_poly.type
_entity_poly.pdbx_seq_one_letter_code
_entity_poly.pdbx_strand_id
1 'polypeptide(L)'
;MPLSDDDRDCRVHLCNQPACRVGRLRALPGGFIVFLSGAASHLSLWEQHTLFSKRQQTVKERWINNLTTLEMGKANPLFGVGYGNFKTEWPKYFLDIDPEVFDLTDGNHNTFLGLFAEVGLVGLIPYLLILYHMFPVGLRVYRKGEGFDREFALIFLLAGISYVVGANFSDYRNAQLCNTTLFLLFGTVARIEAHMTLPTHRSGVSHPVSGRRMRPGLTSTARPAEDQRIPCS
;
A
#
# COMPACT_ATOMS: atom_id res chain seq x y z
N MET A 1 -4.66 5.51 69.67
CA MET A 1 -3.30 4.98 69.42
C MET A 1 -3.33 4.38 68.02
N PRO A 2 -2.73 5.05 67.01
CA PRO A 2 -2.86 4.68 65.60
C PRO A 2 -1.76 3.67 65.20
N LEU A 3 -2.10 2.73 64.32
CA LEU A 3 -1.21 1.71 63.79
C LEU A 3 -0.73 2.09 62.38
N SER A 4 0.58 2.33 62.31
CA SER A 4 1.58 2.08 61.26
C SER A 4 1.31 2.47 59.79
N ASP A 5 2.14 3.42 59.35
CA ASP A 5 2.37 4.00 58.02
C ASP A 5 3.02 3.04 56.98
N ASP A 6 2.69 1.75 56.95
CA ASP A 6 3.48 0.75 56.20
C ASP A 6 2.93 0.36 54.80
N ASP A 7 1.93 1.09 54.27
CA ASP A 7 1.28 0.74 52.98
C ASP A 7 1.43 1.82 51.89
N ARG A 8 2.13 2.93 52.18
CA ARG A 8 2.38 4.00 51.20
C ARG A 8 3.68 3.83 50.41
N ASP A 9 4.55 2.90 50.80
CA ASP A 9 5.88 2.75 50.20
C ASP A 9 5.94 1.76 49.01
N CYS A 10 4.93 0.89 48.84
CA CYS A 10 4.89 -0.04 47.71
C CYS A 10 4.51 0.60 46.36
N ARG A 11 4.12 1.88 46.31
CA ARG A 11 3.88 2.59 45.03
C ARG A 11 5.07 3.37 44.49
N VAL A 12 6.15 3.55 45.27
CA VAL A 12 7.29 4.38 44.86
C VAL A 12 8.43 3.53 44.25
N HIS A 13 8.46 2.22 44.51
CA HIS A 13 9.60 1.38 44.14
C HIS A 13 9.52 0.61 42.81
N LEU A 14 8.45 0.74 42.01
CA LEU A 14 8.37 0.08 40.69
C LEU A 14 8.69 0.99 39.49
N CYS A 15 9.12 2.23 39.73
CA CYS A 15 9.56 3.14 38.66
C CYS A 15 11.10 3.30 38.63
N ASN A 16 11.85 2.21 38.78
CA ASN A 16 13.31 2.22 38.66
C ASN A 16 13.87 1.14 37.72
N GLN A 17 13.10 0.69 36.72
CA GLN A 17 13.64 -0.09 35.62
C GLN A 17 14.31 0.81 34.58
N PRO A 18 15.62 0.67 34.29
CA PRO A 18 16.32 1.45 33.28
C PRO A 18 16.04 0.96 31.83
N ALA A 19 14.87 0.37 31.56
CA ALA A 19 14.49 -0.10 30.23
C ALA A 19 13.77 0.98 29.38
N CYS A 20 13.42 2.13 29.98
CA CYS A 20 12.68 3.19 29.30
C CYS A 20 13.49 4.49 29.19
N ARG A 21 14.71 4.39 28.68
CA ARG A 21 15.42 5.56 28.13
C ARG A 21 15.60 5.34 26.63
N VAL A 22 14.54 5.70 25.91
CA VAL A 22 14.53 5.91 24.46
C VAL A 22 15.84 6.57 24.08
N GLY A 23 16.70 5.79 23.45
CA GLY A 23 17.92 6.27 22.84
C GLY A 23 17.53 7.36 21.86
N ARG A 24 17.78 8.61 22.24
CA ARG A 24 17.68 9.77 21.37
C ARG A 24 18.54 9.45 20.16
N LEU A 25 17.87 9.19 19.04
CA LEU A 25 18.44 8.87 17.74
C LEU A 25 19.39 10.00 17.32
N ARG A 26 20.65 9.91 17.74
CA ARG A 26 21.76 10.69 17.17
C ARG A 26 22.26 9.96 15.93
N ALA A 27 21.40 9.87 14.91
CA ALA A 27 21.76 9.36 13.58
C ALA A 27 21.53 10.40 12.47
N LEU A 28 21.31 11.66 12.82
CA LEU A 28 21.03 12.72 11.83
C LEU A 28 22.26 13.36 11.17
N PRO A 29 23.45 13.54 11.78
CA PRO A 29 24.55 14.20 11.09
C PRO A 29 25.25 13.26 10.08
N GLY A 30 25.40 11.96 10.39
CA GLY A 30 26.06 11.01 9.51
C GLY A 30 25.30 10.77 8.20
N GLY A 31 23.97 10.58 8.28
CA GLY A 31 23.13 10.40 7.10
C GLY A 31 23.10 11.63 6.19
N PHE A 32 23.11 12.84 6.78
CA PHE A 32 23.14 14.08 6.00
C PHE A 32 24.49 14.31 5.33
N ILE A 33 25.60 13.95 5.98
CA ILE A 33 26.95 14.03 5.38
C ILE A 33 27.11 13.01 4.26
N VAL A 34 26.59 11.79 4.40
CA VAL A 34 26.60 10.78 3.32
C VAL A 34 25.68 11.19 2.17
N PHE A 35 24.54 11.79 2.46
CA PHE A 35 23.65 12.36 1.44
C PHE A 35 24.31 13.52 0.68
N LEU A 36 25.00 14.42 1.39
CA LEU A 36 25.72 15.54 0.79
C LEU A 36 26.98 15.10 0.03
N SER A 37 27.71 14.09 0.51
CA SER A 37 28.85 13.54 -0.23
C SER A 37 28.38 12.86 -1.51
N GLY A 38 27.30 12.08 -1.46
CA GLY A 38 26.66 11.52 -2.65
C GLY A 38 26.16 12.61 -3.62
N ALA A 39 25.50 13.65 -3.11
CA ALA A 39 25.04 14.77 -3.92
C ALA A 39 26.19 15.58 -4.54
N ALA A 40 27.29 15.79 -3.80
CA ALA A 40 28.48 16.49 -4.28
C ALA A 40 29.25 15.69 -5.34
N SER A 41 29.30 14.35 -5.22
CA SER A 41 29.88 13.47 -6.24
C SER A 41 29.14 13.55 -7.59
N HIS A 42 27.84 13.88 -7.58
CA HIS A 42 27.08 14.14 -8.80
C HIS A 42 27.25 15.56 -9.35
N LEU A 43 27.85 16.49 -8.61
CA LEU A 43 28.07 17.88 -9.01
C LEU A 43 29.53 18.14 -9.42
N SER A 44 30.18 17.20 -10.11
CA SER A 44 31.53 17.40 -10.65
C SER A 44 31.52 18.53 -11.69
N LEU A 45 31.96 19.72 -11.26
CA LEU A 45 32.07 20.95 -12.06
C LEU A 45 33.33 20.98 -12.93
N TRP A 46 34.16 19.92 -12.91
CA TRP A 46 35.49 19.90 -13.54
C TRP A 46 35.58 19.05 -14.82
N GLU A 47 34.52 18.33 -15.16
CA GLU A 47 34.43 17.55 -16.41
C GLU A 47 33.80 18.43 -17.51
N GLN A 48 34.45 18.58 -18.66
CA GLN A 48 33.91 19.34 -19.81
C GLN A 48 32.59 18.75 -20.37
N HIS A 49 32.21 17.54 -19.94
CA HIS A 49 30.88 16.95 -20.11
C HIS A 49 30.13 16.92 -18.77
N THR A 50 29.66 18.07 -18.30
CA THR A 50 28.85 18.14 -17.09
C THR A 50 27.59 17.26 -17.21
N LEU A 51 27.10 16.68 -16.11
CA LEU A 51 25.82 15.94 -16.11
C LEU A 51 24.66 16.78 -16.67
N PHE A 52 24.76 18.12 -16.61
CA PHE A 52 23.77 19.03 -17.16
C PHE A 52 23.76 19.08 -18.69
N SER A 53 24.91 18.96 -19.37
CA SER A 53 24.95 18.88 -20.84
C SER A 53 24.42 17.54 -21.35
N LYS A 54 24.79 16.43 -20.69
CA LYS A 54 24.18 15.11 -20.95
C LYS A 54 22.68 15.08 -20.64
N ARG A 55 22.22 15.76 -19.59
CA ARG A 55 20.79 15.84 -19.21
C ARG A 55 19.91 16.47 -20.30
N GLN A 56 20.38 17.52 -20.97
CA GLN A 56 19.60 18.16 -22.05
C GLN A 56 19.39 17.20 -23.23
N GLN A 57 20.40 16.40 -23.56
CA GLN A 57 20.28 15.32 -24.54
C GLN A 57 19.23 14.30 -24.09
N THR A 58 19.25 13.87 -22.82
CA THR A 58 18.31 12.87 -22.29
C THR A 58 16.84 13.32 -22.30
N VAL A 59 16.55 14.60 -22.08
CA VAL A 59 15.15 15.11 -22.13
C VAL A 59 14.66 15.19 -23.58
N LYS A 60 15.50 15.70 -24.50
CA LYS A 60 15.17 15.77 -25.94
C LYS A 60 14.95 14.36 -26.50
N GLU A 61 15.83 13.43 -26.18
CA GLU A 61 15.74 12.01 -26.51
C GLU A 61 14.42 11.38 -26.04
N ARG A 62 14.05 11.56 -24.76
CA ARG A 62 12.77 11.06 -24.21
C ARG A 62 11.55 11.68 -24.89
N TRP A 63 11.61 12.97 -25.19
CA TRP A 63 10.53 13.67 -25.87
C TRP A 63 10.32 13.11 -27.29
N ILE A 64 11.39 12.98 -28.07
CA ILE A 64 11.33 12.43 -29.42
C ILE A 64 10.88 10.97 -29.39
N ASN A 65 11.37 10.17 -28.44
CA ASN A 65 10.95 8.77 -28.30
C ASN A 65 9.45 8.65 -27.99
N ASN A 66 8.91 9.50 -27.10
CA ASN A 66 7.46 9.53 -26.82
C ASN A 66 6.66 9.98 -28.05
N LEU A 67 7.12 10.99 -28.79
CA LEU A 67 6.47 11.42 -30.03
C LEU A 67 6.46 10.29 -31.07
N THR A 68 7.60 9.63 -31.28
CA THR A 68 7.74 8.49 -32.19
C THR A 68 6.77 7.38 -31.81
N THR A 69 6.72 7.03 -30.52
CA THR A 69 5.81 6.03 -29.97
C THR A 69 4.34 6.40 -30.21
N LEU A 70 4.00 7.69 -30.08
CA LEU A 70 2.66 8.17 -30.37
C LEU A 70 2.31 8.04 -31.85
N GLU A 71 3.23 8.37 -32.75
CA GLU A 71 3.04 8.21 -34.20
C GLU A 71 2.89 6.74 -34.60
N MET A 72 3.67 5.83 -34.00
CA MET A 72 3.49 4.38 -34.15
C MET A 72 2.07 3.94 -33.81
N GLY A 73 1.55 4.39 -32.66
CA GLY A 73 0.18 4.09 -32.24
C GLY A 73 -0.87 4.73 -33.13
N LYS A 74 -0.67 5.96 -33.60
CA LYS A 74 -1.58 6.64 -34.54
C LYS A 74 -1.66 5.93 -35.90
N ALA A 75 -0.56 5.37 -36.37
CA ALA A 75 -0.55 4.60 -37.61
C ALA A 75 -1.36 3.30 -37.51
N ASN A 76 -1.41 2.69 -36.32
CA ASN A 76 -2.12 1.43 -36.06
C ASN A 76 -2.98 1.53 -34.78
N PRO A 77 -4.05 2.35 -34.76
CA PRO A 77 -4.70 2.75 -33.51
C PRO A 77 -5.47 1.62 -32.81
N LEU A 78 -5.97 0.63 -33.56
CA LEU A 78 -6.79 -0.44 -32.98
C LEU A 78 -5.94 -1.55 -32.37
N PHE A 79 -5.01 -2.11 -33.16
CA PHE A 79 -4.23 -3.29 -32.78
C PHE A 79 -2.76 -3.01 -32.52
N GLY A 80 -2.28 -1.78 -32.78
CA GLY A 80 -0.87 -1.46 -32.74
C GLY A 80 -0.05 -2.21 -33.80
N VAL A 81 1.27 -2.15 -33.66
CA VAL A 81 2.23 -2.82 -34.54
C VAL A 81 2.50 -4.28 -34.16
N GLY A 82 1.80 -4.80 -33.14
CA GLY A 82 1.99 -6.14 -32.58
C GLY A 82 2.83 -6.12 -31.31
N TYR A 83 2.42 -6.93 -30.33
CA TYR A 83 3.11 -7.06 -29.05
C TYR A 83 4.55 -7.53 -29.21
N GLY A 84 5.49 -6.85 -28.55
CA GLY A 84 6.93 -7.14 -28.64
C GLY A 84 7.62 -6.65 -29.92
N ASN A 85 6.89 -6.08 -30.89
CA ASN A 85 7.47 -5.54 -32.12
C ASN A 85 7.94 -4.09 -32.00
N PHE A 86 7.81 -3.45 -30.83
CA PHE A 86 8.13 -2.04 -30.67
C PHE A 86 9.52 -1.69 -31.19
N LYS A 87 10.58 -2.36 -30.72
CA LYS A 87 11.96 -2.04 -31.15
C LYS A 87 12.20 -2.30 -32.64
N THR A 88 11.53 -3.30 -33.21
CA THR A 88 11.66 -3.67 -34.62
C THR A 88 11.00 -2.64 -35.54
N GLU A 89 9.84 -2.14 -35.14
CA GLU A 89 9.03 -1.23 -35.94
C GLU A 89 9.39 0.24 -35.70
N TRP A 90 9.94 0.57 -34.53
CA TRP A 90 10.29 1.93 -34.12
C TRP A 90 11.11 2.72 -35.15
N PRO A 91 12.16 2.17 -35.81
CA PRO A 91 12.94 2.91 -36.80
C PRO A 91 12.10 3.43 -37.98
N LYS A 92 11.00 2.76 -38.34
CA LYS A 92 10.14 3.19 -39.45
C LYS A 92 9.42 4.51 -39.19
N TYR A 93 9.22 4.85 -37.91
CA TYR A 93 8.48 6.05 -37.48
C TYR A 93 9.42 7.13 -36.96
N PHE A 94 10.65 6.75 -36.58
CA PHE A 94 11.65 7.69 -36.07
C PHE A 94 12.25 8.59 -37.16
N LEU A 95 12.40 8.06 -38.38
CA LEU A 95 13.03 8.76 -39.51
C LEU A 95 12.33 10.07 -39.89
N ASP A 96 11.07 10.25 -39.51
CA ASP A 96 10.26 11.42 -39.86
C ASP A 96 10.42 12.60 -38.89
N ILE A 97 11.14 12.45 -37.75
CA ILE A 97 11.05 13.41 -36.63
C ILE A 97 12.32 14.26 -36.42
N ASP A 98 13.52 13.68 -36.38
CA ASP A 98 14.79 14.43 -36.26
C ASP A 98 16.01 13.54 -36.60
N PRO A 99 16.79 13.86 -37.66
CA PRO A 99 17.97 13.09 -38.05
C PRO A 99 19.21 13.30 -37.15
N GLU A 100 19.21 14.29 -36.25
CA GLU A 100 20.35 14.56 -35.35
C GLU A 100 20.38 13.68 -34.11
N VAL A 101 19.30 12.94 -33.84
CA VAL A 101 19.25 11.97 -32.75
C VAL A 101 19.42 10.59 -33.37
N PHE A 102 20.56 9.94 -33.15
CA PHE A 102 20.80 8.55 -33.54
C PHE A 102 21.16 7.78 -32.25
N ASP A 103 20.74 6.51 -32.14
CA ASP A 103 20.98 5.60 -31.00
C ASP A 103 20.03 5.61 -29.78
N LEU A 104 18.76 5.99 -29.96
CA LEU A 104 17.69 5.71 -28.98
C LEU A 104 17.32 4.20 -28.97
N THR A 105 18.16 3.38 -28.34
CA THR A 105 17.96 1.90 -28.20
C THR A 105 17.39 1.47 -26.85
N ASP A 106 17.22 2.44 -25.96
CA ASP A 106 16.74 2.36 -24.58
C ASP A 106 15.25 2.03 -24.47
N GLY A 107 14.53 2.06 -25.59
CA GLY A 107 13.15 1.57 -25.70
C GLY A 107 12.14 2.57 -25.15
N ASN A 108 10.90 2.11 -24.93
CA ASN A 108 9.82 2.98 -24.50
C ASN A 108 10.04 3.51 -23.06
N HIS A 109 9.63 4.76 -22.80
CA HIS A 109 9.68 5.39 -21.49
C HIS A 109 8.31 5.78 -20.93
N ASN A 110 7.23 5.34 -21.57
CA ASN A 110 5.87 5.53 -21.06
C ASN A 110 5.05 4.26 -21.31
N THR A 111 4.75 3.54 -20.24
CA THR A 111 4.02 2.26 -20.30
C THR A 111 2.74 2.36 -21.14
N PHE A 112 1.95 3.42 -20.98
CA PHE A 112 0.68 3.61 -21.68
C PHE A 112 0.88 3.86 -23.18
N LEU A 113 1.87 4.67 -23.53
CA LEU A 113 2.18 4.99 -24.92
C LEU A 113 2.75 3.77 -25.64
N GLY A 114 3.61 2.98 -24.98
CA GLY A 114 4.10 1.72 -25.53
C GLY A 114 3.00 0.68 -25.72
N LEU A 115 2.05 0.58 -24.78
CA LEU A 115 0.85 -0.25 -24.93
C LEU A 115 0.00 0.20 -26.12
N PHE A 116 -0.18 1.51 -26.31
CA PHE A 116 -0.88 2.05 -27.47
C PHE A 116 -0.17 1.72 -28.78
N ALA A 117 1.16 1.87 -28.83
CA ALA A 117 1.95 1.58 -30.02
C ALA A 117 1.93 0.08 -30.40
N GLU A 118 2.04 -0.82 -29.44
CA GLU A 118 2.14 -2.26 -29.71
C GLU A 118 0.80 -2.98 -29.83
N VAL A 119 -0.18 -2.62 -29.01
CA VAL A 119 -1.44 -3.37 -28.87
C VAL A 119 -2.66 -2.49 -29.17
N GLY A 120 -2.44 -1.20 -29.44
CA GLY A 120 -3.50 -0.25 -29.77
C GLY A 120 -4.48 0.00 -28.63
N LEU A 121 -5.62 0.59 -28.98
CA LEU A 121 -6.73 0.84 -28.06
C LEU A 121 -7.32 -0.45 -27.49
N VAL A 122 -7.27 -1.56 -28.24
CA VAL A 122 -7.78 -2.85 -27.80
C VAL A 122 -7.00 -3.36 -26.57
N GLY A 123 -5.70 -3.12 -26.50
CA GLY A 123 -4.91 -3.42 -25.29
C GLY A 123 -4.94 -2.32 -24.24
N LEU A 124 -4.84 -1.05 -24.67
CA LEU A 124 -4.74 0.08 -23.75
C LEU A 124 -6.02 0.29 -22.93
N ILE A 125 -7.21 0.23 -23.55
CA ILE A 125 -8.47 0.54 -22.86
C ILE A 125 -8.73 -0.45 -21.71
N PRO A 126 -8.70 -1.78 -21.92
CA PRO A 126 -8.89 -2.73 -20.81
C PRO A 126 -7.86 -2.55 -19.70
N TYR A 127 -6.60 -2.27 -20.06
CA TYR A 127 -5.55 -2.02 -19.09
C TYR A 127 -5.84 -0.79 -18.21
N LEU A 128 -6.25 0.33 -18.83
CA LEU A 128 -6.67 1.53 -18.10
C LEU A 128 -7.91 1.30 -17.25
N LEU A 129 -8.88 0.51 -17.73
CA LEU A 129 -10.07 0.17 -16.97
C LEU A 129 -9.73 -0.62 -15.70
N ILE A 130 -8.83 -1.60 -15.80
CA ILE A 130 -8.36 -2.36 -14.63
C ILE A 130 -7.73 -1.41 -13.60
N LEU A 131 -6.80 -0.55 -14.04
CA LEU A 131 -6.16 0.43 -13.16
C LEU A 131 -7.17 1.42 -12.57
N TYR A 132 -8.15 1.87 -13.35
CA TYR A 132 -9.20 2.75 -12.88
C TYR A 132 -10.05 2.08 -11.79
N HIS A 133 -10.48 0.84 -12.01
CA HIS A 133 -11.33 0.10 -11.06
C HIS A 133 -10.65 -0.25 -9.74
N MET A 134 -9.32 -0.33 -9.71
CA MET A 134 -8.53 -0.52 -8.50
C MET A 134 -8.78 0.59 -7.45
N PHE A 135 -8.87 1.86 -7.87
CA PHE A 135 -8.97 2.97 -6.92
C PHE A 135 -10.30 3.03 -6.16
N PRO A 136 -11.48 2.92 -6.80
CA PRO A 136 -12.76 2.87 -6.08
C PRO A 136 -12.83 1.73 -5.05
N VAL A 137 -12.29 0.55 -5.38
CA VAL A 137 -12.21 -0.60 -4.46
C VAL A 137 -11.37 -0.23 -3.23
N GLY A 138 -10.14 0.26 -3.45
CA GLY A 138 -9.26 0.69 -2.36
C GLY A 138 -9.86 1.81 -1.50
N LEU A 139 -10.51 2.81 -2.12
CA LEU A 139 -11.18 3.90 -1.41
C LEU A 139 -12.34 3.40 -0.54
N ARG A 140 -13.12 2.42 -1.02
CA ARG A 140 -14.24 1.86 -0.23
C ARG A 140 -13.75 1.12 1.00
N VAL A 141 -12.71 0.30 0.85
CA VAL A 141 -12.06 -0.40 1.99
C VAL A 141 -11.44 0.61 2.94
N TYR A 142 -10.73 1.62 2.44
CA TYR A 142 -10.14 2.66 3.30
C TYR A 142 -11.18 3.44 4.12
N ARG A 143 -12.37 3.70 3.54
CA ARG A 143 -13.44 4.47 4.21
C ARG A 143 -14.25 3.66 5.21
N LYS A 144 -14.41 2.35 5.00
CA LYS A 144 -15.25 1.47 5.81
C LYS A 144 -14.46 0.55 6.75
N GLY A 145 -13.22 0.26 6.42
CA GLY A 145 -12.35 -0.60 7.20
C GLY A 145 -11.82 0.08 8.46
N GLU A 146 -11.42 -0.75 9.42
CA GLU A 146 -10.83 -0.34 10.68
C GLU A 146 -9.51 -1.08 10.90
N GLY A 147 -8.61 -0.50 11.72
CA GLY A 147 -7.30 -1.08 12.03
C GLY A 147 -6.52 -1.49 10.79
N PHE A 148 -6.12 -2.77 10.73
CA PHE A 148 -5.28 -3.34 9.69
C PHE A 148 -5.88 -3.18 8.28
N ASP A 149 -7.19 -3.37 8.10
CA ASP A 149 -7.82 -3.31 6.77
C ASP A 149 -7.70 -1.91 6.16
N ARG A 150 -7.83 -0.88 6.99
CA ARG A 150 -7.71 0.52 6.57
C ARG A 150 -6.26 0.88 6.24
N GLU A 151 -5.32 0.47 7.07
CA GLU A 151 -3.89 0.70 6.84
C GLU A 151 -3.41 -0.02 5.57
N PHE A 152 -3.85 -1.26 5.37
CA PHE A 152 -3.51 -2.05 4.20
C PHE A 152 -4.09 -1.44 2.92
N ALA A 153 -5.35 -0.98 2.95
CA ALA A 153 -5.96 -0.26 1.84
C ALA A 153 -5.21 1.04 1.51
N LEU A 154 -4.70 1.76 2.52
CA LEU A 154 -3.90 2.96 2.31
C LEU A 154 -2.57 2.63 1.59
N ILE A 155 -1.87 1.57 2.01
CA ILE A 155 -0.63 1.11 1.35
C ILE A 155 -0.91 0.75 -0.11
N PHE A 156 -1.99 0.02 -0.37
CA PHE A 156 -2.40 -0.33 -1.73
C PHE A 156 -2.67 0.92 -2.60
N LEU A 157 -3.41 1.91 -2.07
CA LEU A 157 -3.71 3.14 -2.80
C LEU A 157 -2.44 3.94 -3.11
N LEU A 158 -1.53 4.07 -2.15
CA LEU A 158 -0.25 4.73 -2.35
C LEU A 158 0.59 4.00 -3.40
N ALA A 159 0.67 2.66 -3.32
CA ALA A 159 1.36 1.84 -4.31
C ALA A 159 0.74 2.00 -5.71
N GLY A 160 -0.59 2.04 -5.81
CA GLY A 160 -1.30 2.28 -7.08
C GLY A 160 -1.02 3.65 -7.67
N ILE A 161 -1.00 4.71 -6.85
CA ILE A 161 -0.63 6.06 -7.29
C ILE A 161 0.82 6.08 -7.76
N SER A 162 1.75 5.54 -6.97
CA SER A 162 3.16 5.44 -7.34
C SER A 162 3.36 4.66 -8.64
N TYR A 163 2.60 3.58 -8.83
CA TYR A 163 2.62 2.80 -10.06
C TYR A 163 2.18 3.64 -11.27
N VAL A 164 1.04 4.33 -11.19
CA VAL A 164 0.53 5.17 -12.29
C VAL A 164 1.50 6.30 -12.62
N VAL A 165 2.04 6.98 -11.61
CA VAL A 165 3.04 8.04 -11.81
C VAL A 165 4.30 7.46 -12.44
N GLY A 166 4.83 6.35 -11.92
CA GLY A 166 6.01 5.67 -12.46
C GLY A 166 5.81 5.22 -13.91
N ALA A 167 4.65 4.66 -14.23
CA ALA A 167 4.29 4.19 -15.57
C ALA A 167 4.24 5.30 -16.64
N ASN A 168 4.10 6.57 -16.25
CA ASN A 168 4.18 7.71 -17.17
C ASN A 168 5.63 8.04 -17.59
N PHE A 169 6.61 7.72 -16.74
CA PHE A 169 8.02 8.07 -16.93
C PHE A 169 8.92 6.86 -17.16
N SER A 170 8.37 5.65 -17.09
CA SER A 170 9.10 4.41 -17.26
C SER A 170 8.21 3.34 -17.88
N ASP A 171 8.84 2.34 -18.48
CA ASP A 171 8.17 1.17 -19.02
C ASP A 171 8.14 0.03 -18.01
N TYR A 172 6.95 -0.20 -17.43
CA TYR A 172 6.72 -1.23 -16.42
C TYR A 172 6.22 -2.54 -17.03
N ARG A 173 6.09 -2.64 -18.36
CA ARG A 173 5.60 -3.88 -19.02
C ARG A 173 6.49 -5.09 -18.70
N ASN A 174 7.81 -4.87 -18.59
CA ASN A 174 8.78 -5.91 -18.24
C ASN A 174 9.14 -5.91 -16.74
N ALA A 175 8.58 -5.00 -15.94
CA ALA A 175 8.83 -4.91 -14.50
C ALA A 175 7.92 -5.89 -13.73
N GLN A 176 8.22 -7.19 -13.88
CA GLN A 176 7.38 -8.28 -13.34
C GLN A 176 7.08 -8.13 -11.85
N LEU A 177 8.07 -7.69 -11.06
CA LEU A 177 7.90 -7.45 -9.62
C LEU A 177 6.87 -6.36 -9.32
N CYS A 178 6.90 -5.24 -10.06
CA CYS A 178 5.96 -4.14 -9.86
C CYS A 178 4.53 -4.56 -10.20
N ASN A 179 4.35 -5.22 -11.35
CA ASN A 179 3.03 -5.69 -11.81
C ASN A 179 2.46 -6.74 -10.85
N THR A 180 3.25 -7.77 -10.51
CA THR A 180 2.82 -8.85 -9.63
C THR A 180 2.45 -8.32 -8.25
N THR A 181 3.26 -7.41 -7.70
CA THR A 181 2.97 -6.80 -6.39
C THR A 181 1.68 -6.00 -6.43
N LEU A 182 1.48 -5.16 -7.46
CA LEU A 182 0.25 -4.37 -7.59
C LEU A 182 -0.99 -5.26 -7.66
N PHE A 183 -0.97 -6.30 -8.51
CA PHE A 183 -2.11 -7.21 -8.65
C PHE A 183 -2.36 -8.04 -7.39
N LEU A 184 -1.30 -8.43 -6.67
CA LEU A 184 -1.43 -9.12 -5.40
C LEU A 184 -2.11 -8.22 -4.34
N LEU A 185 -1.64 -6.97 -4.21
CA LEU A 185 -2.25 -5.99 -3.30
C LEU A 185 -3.70 -5.69 -3.67
N PHE A 186 -4.02 -5.59 -4.95
CA PHE A 186 -5.39 -5.41 -5.39
C PHE A 186 -6.28 -6.59 -5.04
N GLY A 187 -5.81 -7.82 -5.29
CA GLY A 187 -6.57 -9.04 -4.98
C GLY A 187 -6.89 -9.19 -3.49
N THR A 188 -5.95 -8.83 -2.60
CA THR A 188 -6.20 -8.86 -1.16
C THR A 188 -7.19 -7.78 -0.72
N VAL A 189 -7.06 -6.55 -1.22
CA VAL A 189 -8.02 -5.47 -0.92
C VAL A 189 -9.41 -5.78 -1.46
N ALA A 190 -9.53 -6.32 -2.67
CA ALA A 190 -10.80 -6.75 -3.23
C ALA A 190 -11.45 -7.87 -2.40
N ARG A 191 -10.63 -8.77 -1.84
CA ARG A 191 -11.14 -9.82 -0.93
C ARG A 191 -11.67 -9.23 0.38
N ILE A 192 -10.96 -8.26 0.95
CA ILE A 192 -11.39 -7.53 2.17
C ILE A 192 -12.72 -6.81 1.89
N GLU A 193 -12.83 -6.11 0.76
CA GLU A 193 -14.08 -5.47 0.33
C GLU A 193 -15.24 -6.48 0.29
N ALA A 194 -15.03 -7.63 -0.36
CA ALA A 194 -16.05 -8.65 -0.46
C ALA A 194 -16.52 -9.12 0.94
N HIS A 195 -15.61 -9.32 1.89
CA HIS A 195 -15.96 -9.67 3.28
C HIS A 195 -16.79 -8.60 4.00
N MET A 196 -16.55 -7.31 3.73
CA MET A 196 -17.33 -6.21 4.31
C MET A 196 -18.76 -6.13 3.75
N THR A 197 -18.99 -6.63 2.54
CA THR A 197 -20.30 -6.60 1.87
C THR A 197 -21.19 -7.80 2.17
N LEU A 198 -20.61 -8.91 2.65
CA LEU A 198 -21.37 -10.11 2.96
C LEU A 198 -22.14 -9.93 4.28
N PRO A 199 -23.44 -10.31 4.34
CA PRO A 199 -24.14 -10.42 5.60
C PRO A 199 -23.37 -11.40 6.49
N THR A 200 -22.91 -10.95 7.64
CA THR A 200 -22.43 -11.85 8.68
C THR A 200 -23.62 -12.72 9.10
N HIS A 201 -23.71 -13.94 8.57
CA HIS A 201 -24.58 -14.94 9.13
C HIS A 201 -24.14 -15.11 10.58
N ARG A 202 -24.89 -14.51 11.52
CA ARG A 202 -24.71 -14.71 12.95
C ARG A 202 -24.89 -16.21 13.20
N SER A 203 -23.80 -16.97 13.17
CA SER A 203 -23.71 -18.24 13.88
C SER A 203 -23.71 -17.89 15.36
N GLY A 204 -24.91 -17.61 15.88
CA GLY A 204 -25.19 -17.56 17.30
C GLY A 204 -25.02 -18.97 17.85
N VAL A 205 -23.77 -19.36 18.13
CA VAL A 205 -23.51 -20.42 19.09
C VAL A 205 -23.70 -19.76 20.45
N SER A 206 -24.95 -19.69 20.90
CA SER A 206 -25.25 -19.47 22.30
C SER A 206 -24.72 -20.68 23.07
N HIS A 207 -23.55 -20.56 23.67
CA HIS A 207 -23.17 -21.48 24.73
C HIS A 207 -24.18 -21.31 25.87
N PRO A 208 -24.94 -22.35 26.27
CA PRO A 208 -25.71 -22.27 27.48
C PRO A 208 -24.72 -22.20 28.64
N VAL A 209 -24.66 -21.03 29.28
CA VAL A 209 -24.06 -20.90 30.61
C VAL A 209 -24.93 -21.72 31.56
N SER A 210 -24.56 -22.99 31.74
CA SER A 210 -25.09 -23.84 32.80
C SER A 210 -24.61 -23.27 34.13
N GLY A 211 -25.43 -22.37 34.70
CA GLY A 211 -25.30 -21.92 36.08
C GLY A 211 -25.45 -23.09 37.03
N ARG A 212 -24.33 -23.68 37.46
CA ARG A 212 -24.30 -24.59 38.59
C ARG A 212 -23.72 -23.83 39.79
N ARG A 213 -24.60 -23.08 40.46
CA ARG A 213 -24.33 -22.45 41.76
C ARG A 213 -24.13 -23.57 42.79
N MET A 214 -22.88 -23.88 43.10
CA MET A 214 -22.52 -24.86 44.13
C MET A 214 -22.56 -24.17 45.50
N ARG A 215 -23.61 -24.44 46.29
CA ARG A 215 -23.60 -24.36 47.75
C ARG A 215 -24.59 -25.38 48.30
N PRO A 216 -24.10 -26.36 49.07
CA PRO A 216 -24.85 -26.78 50.23
C PRO A 216 -23.93 -26.91 51.45
N GLY A 217 -24.17 -26.05 52.43
CA GLY A 217 -23.76 -26.24 53.80
C GLY A 217 -24.93 -25.84 54.68
N LEU A 218 -25.59 -26.83 55.27
CA LEU A 218 -26.05 -26.91 56.66
C LEU A 218 -27.25 -27.86 56.76
N THR A 219 -26.94 -29.06 57.24
CA THR A 219 -27.86 -29.91 57.98
C THR A 219 -28.27 -29.22 59.27
N SER A 220 -29.57 -28.96 59.46
CA SER A 220 -30.14 -28.84 60.80
C SER A 220 -31.59 -29.33 60.76
N THR A 221 -31.77 -30.49 61.37
CA THR A 221 -33.04 -31.14 61.66
C THR A 221 -33.71 -30.46 62.86
N ALA A 222 -34.92 -29.92 62.69
CA ALA A 222 -35.97 -29.90 63.71
C ALA A 222 -37.27 -29.24 63.17
N ARG A 223 -38.35 -30.03 63.12
CA ARG A 223 -39.76 -29.60 63.29
C ARG A 223 -40.18 -30.00 64.71
N PRO A 224 -41.10 -29.31 65.40
CA PRO A 224 -42.57 -29.37 65.16
C PRO A 224 -43.28 -27.99 65.24
N ALA A 225 -44.35 -27.70 64.49
CA ALA A 225 -45.81 -27.94 64.71
C ALA A 225 -46.53 -26.89 65.60
N GLU A 226 -47.83 -26.69 65.31
CA GLU A 226 -48.86 -25.81 65.94
C GLU A 226 -48.70 -24.29 65.71
N ASP A 227 -49.57 -23.57 64.98
CA ASP A 227 -51.04 -23.40 64.98
C ASP A 227 -51.64 -22.70 66.23
N GLN A 228 -52.42 -21.65 65.94
CA GLN A 228 -53.36 -20.88 66.76
C GLN A 228 -52.82 -19.85 67.79
N ARG A 229 -53.08 -18.56 67.50
CA ARG A 229 -53.92 -17.71 68.37
C ARG A 229 -54.38 -16.40 67.68
N ILE A 230 -55.69 -16.19 67.75
CA ILE A 230 -56.51 -15.03 67.35
C ILE A 230 -56.26 -13.85 68.33
N PRO A 231 -56.46 -12.57 67.91
CA PRO A 231 -56.22 -11.39 68.72
C PRO A 231 -57.28 -11.16 69.82
N CYS A 232 -56.87 -10.48 70.90
CA CYS A 232 -57.76 -10.00 71.94
C CYS A 232 -58.60 -8.81 71.46
N SER A 233 -59.93 -8.98 71.45
CA SER A 233 -60.94 -8.02 71.93
C SER A 233 -62.27 -8.74 72.11
#